data_AF-A0A9D0XMP2-F1
#
_entry.id   AF-A0A9D0XMP2-F1
#
_cell.length_a   1.000
_cell.length_b   1.000
_cell.length_c   1.000
_cell.angle_alpha   90.00
_cell.angle_beta   90.00
_cell.angle_gamma   90.00
#
_symmetry.space_group_name_H-M   'P 1'
#
loop_
_entity.id
_entity.type
_entity.pdbx_description
1 polymer ?
#
loop_
_entity_poly.entity_id
_entity_poly.type
_entity_poly.pdbx_seq_one_letter_code
_entity_poly.pdbx_strand_id
1 'polypeptide(L)'
;MTDRIKNIITLLIFVLGIHLFAKAQDYPPLNIDFTVNGQLLRNPMVGGLNSPQFSAVDLNNDGVLDMHIFDRLGEVHLTYINGGTPDEVDYDYAPEYARHFPKCTNWVLLRDFDEDGAMDIFAYSDAPGIDGIIVYKGYYENNALHFERFHFYNNEYDLIYFPLSNGVLTNLYISTEDYPAVDDIDSDGDLDIITFGNGGGYIYWFRNTSVEDGFGKDSLIFVLEDDCLGHAYESGITGCLDLSPTTDSCATGFMGDLENRGGGVHAGSTLMLYDEDNDGDKEIVLGDVSGEEILRAINGGDSNSPWWTEQDCT
;
A
#
# COMPACT_ATOMS: atom_id res chain seq x y z
N MET A 1 40.84 -41.65 -23.00
CA MET A 1 40.08 -40.39 -23.07
C MET A 1 40.71 -39.56 -24.18
N THR A 2 40.00 -39.31 -25.27
CA THR A 2 40.55 -38.61 -26.45
C THR A 2 40.93 -37.17 -26.08
N ASP A 3 42.00 -36.62 -26.66
CA ASP A 3 42.49 -35.27 -26.35
C ASP A 3 41.40 -34.18 -26.47
N ARG A 4 40.40 -34.46 -27.31
CA ARG A 4 39.20 -33.63 -27.47
C ARG A 4 38.36 -33.49 -26.19
N ILE A 5 38.22 -34.57 -25.41
CA ILE A 5 37.45 -34.56 -24.16
C ILE A 5 38.23 -33.81 -23.07
N LYS A 6 39.56 -33.95 -23.03
CA LYS A 6 40.40 -33.16 -22.11
C LYS A 6 40.27 -31.66 -22.38
N ASN A 7 40.32 -31.24 -23.64
CA ASN A 7 40.20 -29.83 -24.00
C ASN A 7 38.82 -29.24 -23.64
N ILE A 8 37.74 -30.03 -23.79
CA ILE A 8 36.39 -29.62 -23.40
C ILE A 8 36.29 -29.46 -21.88
N ILE A 9 36.84 -30.39 -21.10
CA ILE A 9 36.84 -30.31 -19.63
C ILE A 9 37.67 -29.12 -19.15
N THR A 10 38.85 -28.87 -19.75
CA THR A 10 39.69 -27.71 -19.41
C THR A 10 38.97 -26.39 -19.71
N LEU A 11 38.27 -26.30 -20.84
CA LEU A 11 37.48 -25.11 -21.19
C LEU A 11 36.30 -24.91 -20.23
N LEU A 12 35.60 -25.98 -19.85
CA LEU A 12 34.51 -25.93 -18.85
C LEU A 12 35.00 -25.46 -17.48
N ILE A 13 36.12 -25.98 -17.00
CA ILE A 13 36.74 -25.55 -15.73
C ILE A 13 37.17 -24.08 -15.80
N PHE A 14 37.70 -23.63 -16.94
CA PHE A 14 38.08 -22.24 -17.15
C PHE A 14 36.86 -21.31 -17.15
N VAL A 15 35.76 -21.67 -17.82
CA VAL A 15 34.51 -20.88 -17.84
C VAL A 15 33.83 -20.86 -16.47
N LEU A 16 33.75 -21.99 -15.77
CA LEU A 16 33.23 -22.07 -14.39
C LEU A 16 34.09 -21.29 -13.39
N GLY A 17 35.41 -21.24 -13.60
CA GLY A 17 36.33 -20.47 -12.75
C GLY A 17 36.17 -18.95 -12.87
N ILE A 18 35.77 -18.44 -14.03
CA ILE A 18 35.57 -16.99 -14.25
C ILE A 18 34.33 -16.48 -13.50
N HIS A 19 33.30 -17.31 -13.34
CA HIS A 19 32.09 -16.96 -12.59
C HIS A 19 32.31 -16.82 -11.08
N LEU A 20 33.37 -17.43 -10.51
CA LEU A 20 33.64 -17.40 -9.06
C LEU A 20 34.33 -16.12 -8.59
N PHE A 21 34.82 -15.26 -9.50
CA PHE A 21 35.52 -14.02 -9.16
C PHE A 21 34.85 -12.75 -9.68
N ALA A 22 33.71 -12.88 -10.38
CA ALA A 22 32.90 -11.72 -10.72
C ALA A 22 32.10 -11.29 -9.49
N LYS A 23 32.71 -10.45 -8.64
CA LYS A 23 31.91 -9.57 -7.80
C LYS A 23 31.24 -8.56 -8.72
N ALA A 24 29.91 -8.49 -8.69
CA ALA A 24 29.21 -7.33 -9.22
C ALA A 24 29.84 -6.07 -8.60
N GLN A 25 29.89 -4.98 -9.36
CA GLN A 25 30.37 -3.71 -8.82
C GLN A 25 29.35 -3.22 -7.80
N ASP A 26 29.65 -3.39 -6.51
CA ASP A 26 28.99 -2.63 -5.47
C ASP A 26 29.46 -1.18 -5.62
N TYR A 27 28.54 -0.30 -6.01
CA TYR A 27 28.76 1.13 -6.04
C TYR A 27 28.26 1.70 -4.71
N PRO A 28 29.12 1.82 -3.67
CA PRO A 28 28.70 2.48 -2.46
C PRO A 28 28.28 3.92 -2.79
N PRO A 29 27.23 4.46 -2.15
CA PRO A 29 26.90 5.86 -2.28
C PRO A 29 28.13 6.73 -2.02
N LEU A 30 28.45 7.64 -2.94
CA LEU A 30 29.52 8.61 -2.75
C LEU A 30 29.05 9.65 -1.74
N ASN A 31 29.55 9.57 -0.51
CA ASN A 31 29.26 10.57 0.52
C ASN A 31 30.16 11.80 0.30
N ILE A 32 29.66 12.73 -0.52
CA ILE A 32 30.31 14.00 -0.86
C ILE A 32 29.33 15.13 -0.53
N ASP A 33 29.80 16.17 0.14
CA ASP A 33 29.01 17.36 0.43
C ASP A 33 28.75 18.17 -0.84
N PHE A 34 27.49 18.58 -1.03
CA PHE A 34 27.09 19.49 -2.10
C PHE A 34 26.65 20.82 -1.50
N THR A 35 27.15 21.93 -2.04
CA THR A 35 26.81 23.27 -1.53
C THR A 35 26.30 24.15 -2.65
N VAL A 36 25.16 24.80 -2.44
CA VAL A 36 24.60 25.82 -3.35
C VAL A 36 24.43 27.12 -2.56
N ASN A 37 25.01 28.21 -3.07
CA ASN A 37 24.98 29.54 -2.40
C ASN A 37 25.49 29.54 -0.94
N GLY A 38 26.41 28.63 -0.60
CA GLY A 38 26.95 28.50 0.76
C GLY A 38 26.12 27.63 1.71
N GLN A 39 25.00 27.08 1.25
CA GLN A 39 24.17 26.14 2.02
C GLN A 39 24.44 24.69 1.59
N LEU A 40 24.66 23.80 2.57
CA LEU A 40 24.78 22.36 2.35
C LEU A 40 23.44 21.81 1.86
N LEU A 41 23.47 21.02 0.80
CA LEU A 41 22.30 20.30 0.30
C LEU A 41 22.21 18.95 0.99
N ARG A 42 21.04 18.65 1.55
CA ARG A 42 20.71 17.34 2.12
C ARG A 42 20.26 16.38 1.03
N ASN A 43 20.64 15.11 1.13
CA ASN A 43 20.26 14.04 0.20
C ASN A 43 20.46 14.36 -1.31
N PRO A 44 21.54 15.04 -1.73
CA PRO A 44 21.65 15.62 -3.07
C PRO A 44 21.77 14.60 -4.22
N MET A 45 22.05 13.33 -3.89
CA MET A 45 22.34 12.25 -4.85
C MET A 45 21.34 11.09 -4.74
N VAL A 46 20.24 11.26 -4.01
CA VAL A 46 19.23 10.19 -3.81
C VAL A 46 18.36 9.98 -5.06
N GLY A 47 18.41 10.91 -6.01
CA GLY A 47 17.59 10.88 -7.22
C GLY A 47 16.27 11.61 -7.04
N GLY A 48 15.33 11.39 -7.95
CA GLY A 48 13.97 11.91 -7.88
C GLY A 48 12.96 10.77 -7.74
N LEU A 49 11.77 11.09 -7.25
CA LEU A 49 10.65 10.18 -7.12
C LEU A 49 9.75 10.30 -8.35
N ASN A 50 9.24 9.17 -8.87
CA ASN A 50 8.29 9.17 -9.98
C ASN A 50 6.86 8.88 -9.51
N SER A 51 6.66 7.81 -8.74
CA SER A 51 5.35 7.43 -8.22
C SER A 51 5.49 6.98 -6.76
N PRO A 52 5.81 7.92 -5.85
CA PRO A 52 6.08 7.60 -4.46
C PRO A 52 4.81 7.28 -3.68
N GLN A 53 4.88 6.20 -2.90
CA GLN A 53 3.91 5.80 -1.89
C GLN A 53 4.57 5.93 -0.52
N PHE A 54 4.01 6.75 0.35
CA PHE A 54 4.64 7.13 1.61
C PHE A 54 4.05 6.32 2.77
N SER A 55 4.88 6.01 3.76
CA SER A 55 4.42 5.53 5.05
C SER A 55 5.34 6.04 6.17
N ALA A 56 4.73 6.49 7.27
CA ALA A 56 5.45 6.76 8.50
C ALA A 56 5.79 5.43 9.18
N VAL A 57 6.99 5.30 9.72
CA VAL A 57 7.48 4.04 10.31
C VAL A 57 8.62 4.34 11.25
N ASP A 58 8.80 3.61 12.34
CA ASP A 58 10.05 3.66 13.11
C ASP A 58 11.01 2.59 12.55
N LEU A 59 12.09 2.99 11.89
CA LEU A 59 13.01 2.04 11.26
C LEU A 59 14.08 1.53 12.24
N ASN A 60 14.38 2.31 13.28
CA ASN A 60 15.53 2.15 14.14
C ASN A 60 15.18 1.89 15.63
N ASN A 61 13.90 1.71 15.94
CA ASN A 61 13.32 1.48 17.25
C ASN A 61 13.71 2.56 18.29
N ASP A 62 13.71 3.83 17.90
CA ASP A 62 13.99 4.96 18.80
C ASP A 62 12.73 5.72 19.27
N GLY A 63 11.55 5.33 18.78
CA GLY A 63 10.26 5.92 19.10
C GLY A 63 9.93 7.18 18.29
N VAL A 64 10.78 7.58 17.33
CA VAL A 64 10.51 8.65 16.37
C VAL A 64 10.10 8.03 15.05
N LEU A 65 9.00 8.52 14.47
CA LEU A 65 8.59 8.07 13.14
C LEU A 65 9.52 8.66 12.06
N ASP A 66 10.20 7.75 11.41
CA ASP A 66 10.94 7.88 10.17
C ASP A 66 10.01 7.88 8.95
N MET A 67 10.60 7.92 7.75
CA MET A 67 9.87 7.90 6.49
C MET A 67 10.33 6.73 5.62
N HIS A 68 9.36 5.89 5.25
CA HIS A 68 9.49 4.93 4.16
C HIS A 68 8.77 5.47 2.93
N ILE A 69 9.39 5.26 1.77
CA ILE A 69 8.81 5.55 0.47
C ILE A 69 8.99 4.31 -0.41
N PHE A 70 7.91 3.83 -1.02
CA PHE A 70 7.99 2.90 -2.14
C PHE A 70 7.77 3.68 -3.45
N ASP A 71 8.81 3.83 -4.27
CA ASP A 71 8.63 4.39 -5.61
C ASP A 71 8.18 3.26 -6.54
N ARG A 72 6.86 3.18 -6.76
CA ARG A 72 6.18 2.11 -7.49
C ARG A 72 6.75 1.88 -8.88
N LEU A 73 7.11 2.94 -9.61
CA LEU A 73 7.57 2.81 -11.00
C LEU A 73 8.94 2.10 -11.08
N GLY A 74 9.79 2.32 -10.07
CA GLY A 74 11.08 1.67 -9.94
C GLY A 74 11.05 0.37 -9.13
N GLU A 75 9.96 0.12 -8.40
CA GLU A 75 9.84 -0.93 -7.39
C GLU A 75 10.96 -0.86 -6.35
N VAL A 76 11.24 0.36 -5.86
CA VAL A 76 12.35 0.64 -4.94
C VAL A 76 11.83 1.14 -3.60
N HIS A 77 12.32 0.51 -2.53
CA HIS A 77 12.17 1.00 -1.16
C HIS A 77 13.25 2.05 -0.88
N LEU A 78 12.82 3.23 -0.43
CA LEU A 78 13.67 4.30 0.06
C LEU A 78 13.32 4.53 1.53
N THR A 79 14.35 4.67 2.36
CA THR A 79 14.21 4.80 3.81
C THR A 79 14.97 6.02 4.28
N TYR A 80 14.37 6.79 5.19
CA TYR A 80 14.95 8.03 5.70
C TYR A 80 14.75 8.13 7.21
N ILE A 81 15.83 8.35 7.95
CA ILE A 81 15.76 8.55 9.41
C ILE A 81 15.37 9.99 9.71
N ASN A 82 14.39 10.17 10.59
CA ASN A 82 14.00 11.45 11.15
C ASN A 82 14.88 11.79 12.35
N GLY A 83 15.60 12.91 12.30
CA GLY A 83 16.42 13.36 13.43
C GLY A 83 15.62 13.81 14.66
N GLY A 84 14.29 13.88 14.57
CA GLY A 84 13.39 14.14 15.70
C GLY A 84 13.42 15.60 16.18
N THR A 85 13.90 16.51 15.34
CA THR A 85 13.88 17.95 15.63
C THR A 85 12.46 18.51 15.45
N PRO A 86 11.83 19.05 16.51
CA PRO A 86 10.47 19.58 16.41
C PRO A 86 10.37 20.71 15.38
N ASP A 87 9.31 20.69 14.58
CA ASP A 87 8.98 21.68 13.55
C ASP A 87 10.04 21.86 12.45
N GLU A 88 10.97 20.91 12.29
CA GLU A 88 11.99 20.91 11.24
C GLU A 88 11.87 19.65 10.36
N VAL A 89 12.09 19.81 9.04
CA VAL A 89 12.16 18.69 8.10
C VAL A 89 13.55 18.07 8.21
N ASP A 90 13.64 16.99 9.00
CA ASP A 90 14.93 16.44 9.45
C ASP A 90 15.21 15.01 8.96
N TYR A 91 14.94 14.72 7.69
CA TYR A 91 15.07 13.38 7.12
C TYR A 91 16.41 13.13 6.41
N ASP A 92 17.23 12.21 6.91
CA ASP A 92 18.45 11.72 6.26
C ASP A 92 18.22 10.39 5.55
N TYR A 93 18.62 10.31 4.27
CA TYR A 93 18.53 9.06 3.52
C TYR A 93 19.39 7.97 4.15
N ALA A 94 18.76 6.86 4.50
CA ALA A 94 19.35 5.74 5.23
C ALA A 94 19.10 4.41 4.48
N PRO A 95 19.74 4.19 3.32
CA PRO A 95 19.53 3.02 2.46
C PRO A 95 19.84 1.68 3.13
N GLU A 96 20.62 1.70 4.21
CA GLU A 96 20.91 0.53 5.01
C GLU A 96 19.68 -0.06 5.69
N TYR A 97 18.55 0.65 5.80
CA TYR A 97 17.30 0.07 6.31
C TYR A 97 16.49 -0.62 5.20
N ALA A 98 16.51 -0.06 3.98
CA ALA A 98 15.80 -0.63 2.82
C ALA A 98 16.18 -2.08 2.48
N ARG A 99 17.40 -2.53 2.84
CA ARG A 99 17.82 -3.94 2.64
C ARG A 99 17.04 -4.97 3.48
N HIS A 100 16.32 -4.52 4.50
CA HIS A 100 15.51 -5.36 5.36
C HIS A 100 14.08 -5.55 4.84
N PHE A 101 13.67 -4.76 3.86
CA PHE A 101 12.37 -4.88 3.22
C PHE A 101 12.36 -6.04 2.21
N PRO A 102 11.25 -6.80 2.11
CA PRO A 102 11.07 -7.78 1.07
C PRO A 102 11.00 -7.09 -0.31
N LYS A 103 11.13 -7.87 -1.38
CA LYS A 103 10.84 -7.35 -2.72
C LYS A 103 9.33 -7.26 -2.90
N CYS A 104 8.84 -6.06 -3.19
CA CYS A 104 7.44 -5.80 -3.52
C CYS A 104 7.32 -5.24 -4.93
N THR A 105 6.12 -5.35 -5.51
CA THR A 105 5.77 -4.81 -6.83
C THR A 105 4.48 -4.02 -6.70
N ASN A 106 4.20 -3.11 -7.65
CA ASN A 106 2.98 -2.30 -7.75
C ASN A 106 2.63 -1.40 -6.55
N TRP A 107 2.33 -1.91 -5.36
CA TRP A 107 2.01 -1.07 -4.22
C TRP A 107 2.45 -1.65 -2.88
N VAL A 108 2.75 -0.76 -1.94
CA VAL A 108 3.15 -1.04 -0.57
C VAL A 108 2.52 -0.03 0.38
N LEU A 109 2.02 -0.52 1.51
CA LEU A 109 1.51 0.24 2.66
C LEU A 109 2.11 -0.32 3.93
N LEU A 110 2.53 0.54 4.85
CA LEU A 110 2.94 0.12 6.19
C LEU A 110 1.89 0.48 7.23
N ARG A 111 1.44 -0.52 8.00
CA ARG A 111 0.46 -0.38 9.09
C ARG A 111 0.80 -1.39 10.18
N ASP A 112 0.75 -0.98 11.43
CA ASP A 112 0.92 -1.85 12.60
C ASP A 112 -0.44 -2.49 12.90
N PHE A 113 -0.72 -3.65 12.31
CA PHE A 113 -2.06 -4.26 12.39
C PHE A 113 -2.30 -4.95 13.72
N ASP A 114 -1.23 -5.38 14.40
CA ASP A 114 -1.33 -6.09 15.68
C ASP A 114 -0.89 -5.28 16.91
N GLU A 115 -0.62 -3.99 16.71
CA GLU A 115 -0.25 -3.00 17.72
C GLU A 115 0.98 -3.38 18.54
N ASP A 116 1.95 -4.06 17.92
CA ASP A 116 3.20 -4.45 18.58
C ASP A 116 4.29 -3.36 18.50
N GLY A 117 4.03 -2.26 17.79
CA GLY A 117 4.90 -1.12 17.62
C GLY A 117 5.89 -1.27 16.47
N ALA A 118 5.92 -2.41 15.78
CA ALA A 118 6.61 -2.58 14.52
C ALA A 118 5.58 -2.50 13.37
N MET A 119 5.79 -1.58 12.42
CA MET A 119 4.90 -1.53 11.26
C MET A 119 4.99 -2.82 10.44
N ASP A 120 3.85 -3.33 10.00
CA ASP A 120 3.73 -4.45 9.05
C ASP A 120 3.58 -3.93 7.62
N ILE A 121 3.83 -4.79 6.63
CA ILE A 121 3.65 -4.46 5.22
C ILE A 121 2.39 -5.11 4.69
N PHE A 122 1.49 -4.31 4.12
CA PHE A 122 0.49 -4.75 3.15
C PHE A 122 1.03 -4.43 1.76
N ALA A 123 1.07 -5.41 0.86
CA ALA A 123 1.60 -5.22 -0.48
C ALA A 123 0.80 -5.99 -1.53
N TYR A 124 0.97 -5.60 -2.79
CA TYR A 124 0.42 -6.32 -3.92
C TYR A 124 0.96 -7.75 -4.01
N SER A 125 0.10 -8.67 -4.42
CA SER A 125 0.37 -10.09 -4.59
C SER A 125 1.62 -10.42 -5.43
N ASP A 126 2.47 -11.28 -4.87
CA ASP A 126 3.58 -11.92 -5.58
C ASP A 126 3.18 -13.24 -6.26
N ALA A 127 1.92 -13.66 -6.13
CA ALA A 127 1.39 -14.87 -6.74
C ALA A 127 1.21 -14.69 -8.26
N PRO A 128 1.77 -15.58 -9.11
CA PRO A 128 1.76 -15.39 -10.56
C PRO A 128 0.35 -15.28 -11.16
N GLY A 129 0.00 -14.08 -11.62
CA GLY A 129 -1.27 -13.81 -12.30
C GLY A 129 -2.50 -13.78 -11.38
N ILE A 130 -2.29 -13.59 -10.07
CA ILE A 130 -3.36 -13.46 -9.09
C ILE A 130 -3.22 -12.10 -8.41
N ASP A 131 -4.15 -11.20 -8.70
CA ASP A 131 -4.27 -9.91 -8.01
C ASP A 131 -4.72 -10.14 -6.55
N GLY A 132 -4.22 -9.34 -5.61
CA GLY A 132 -4.60 -9.46 -4.21
C GLY A 132 -3.54 -8.91 -3.27
N ILE A 133 -3.66 -9.30 -2.00
CA ILE A 133 -2.88 -8.70 -0.91
C ILE A 133 -2.05 -9.76 -0.20
N ILE A 134 -0.78 -9.46 -0.06
CA ILE A 134 0.15 -10.18 0.79
C ILE A 134 0.52 -9.33 1.99
N VAL A 135 0.83 -9.99 3.11
CA VAL A 135 1.21 -9.32 4.34
C VAL A 135 2.56 -9.80 4.84
N TYR A 136 3.41 -8.89 5.31
CA TYR A 136 4.59 -9.25 6.08
C TYR A 136 4.49 -8.65 7.47
N LYS A 137 4.66 -9.48 8.48
CA LYS A 137 4.72 -9.03 9.86
C LYS A 137 6.06 -8.35 10.15
N GLY A 138 6.01 -7.15 10.72
CA GLY A 138 7.14 -6.38 11.19
C GLY A 138 7.68 -6.93 12.51
N TYR A 139 8.99 -6.79 12.73
CA TYR A 139 9.61 -7.02 14.04
C TYR A 139 10.96 -6.32 14.11
N TYR A 140 11.42 -5.99 15.32
CA TYR A 140 12.76 -5.42 15.50
C TYR A 140 13.80 -6.49 15.80
N GLU A 141 14.88 -6.51 15.02
CA GLU A 141 16.09 -7.27 15.30
C GLU A 141 17.28 -6.31 15.41
N ASN A 142 17.94 -6.28 16.58
CA ASN A 142 19.04 -5.35 16.87
C ASN A 142 18.68 -3.87 16.61
N ASN A 143 17.47 -3.44 16.98
CA ASN A 143 16.94 -2.09 16.74
C ASN A 143 16.86 -1.70 15.25
N ALA A 144 16.64 -2.66 14.36
CA ALA A 144 16.28 -2.39 12.98
C ALA A 144 14.98 -3.10 12.66
N LEU A 145 14.09 -2.44 11.92
CA LEU A 145 12.84 -3.04 11.45
C LEU A 145 13.14 -4.10 10.38
N HIS A 146 12.62 -5.29 10.62
CA HIS A 146 12.71 -6.47 9.78
C HIS A 146 11.31 -7.01 9.53
N PHE A 147 11.18 -7.90 8.53
CA PHE A 147 9.89 -8.43 8.11
C PHE A 147 9.95 -9.94 7.88
N GLU A 148 8.87 -10.64 8.21
CA GLU A 148 8.63 -12.02 7.83
C GLU A 148 7.26 -12.19 7.17
N ARG A 149 7.13 -13.11 6.21
CA ARG A 149 5.86 -13.31 5.49
C ARG A 149 4.80 -13.81 6.47
N PHE A 150 3.66 -13.13 6.53
CA PHE A 150 2.50 -13.60 7.26
C PHE A 150 1.92 -14.82 6.55
N HIS A 151 1.66 -15.88 7.30
CA HIS A 151 1.21 -17.16 6.75
C HIS A 151 -0.26 -17.41 7.09
N PHE A 152 -1.09 -17.55 6.06
CA PHE A 152 -2.51 -17.82 6.22
C PHE A 152 -2.76 -19.34 6.26
N TYR A 153 -3.61 -19.79 7.18
CA TYR A 153 -3.91 -21.21 7.32
C TYR A 153 -4.54 -21.81 6.05
N ASN A 154 -3.95 -22.89 5.54
CA ASN A 154 -4.37 -23.57 4.30
C ASN A 154 -4.48 -22.66 3.07
N ASN A 155 -3.62 -21.65 2.99
CA ASN A 155 -3.53 -20.75 1.84
C ASN A 155 -2.25 -21.04 1.05
N GLU A 156 -2.37 -21.40 -0.23
CA GLU A 156 -1.21 -21.74 -1.07
C GLU A 156 -0.35 -20.51 -1.40
N TYR A 157 -0.97 -19.33 -1.46
CA TYR A 157 -0.33 -18.10 -1.91
C TYR A 157 -0.14 -17.06 -0.78
N ASP A 158 -0.56 -17.39 0.44
CA ASP A 158 -0.56 -16.47 1.59
C ASP A 158 -1.18 -15.11 1.26
N LEU A 159 -2.37 -15.15 0.65
CA LEU A 159 -3.16 -13.97 0.29
C LEU A 159 -4.33 -13.75 1.26
N ILE A 160 -4.75 -12.51 1.44
CA ILE A 160 -6.00 -12.20 2.17
C ILE A 160 -7.20 -12.72 1.38
N TYR A 161 -8.02 -13.56 2.02
CA TYR A 161 -9.23 -14.17 1.46
C TYR A 161 -10.44 -13.76 2.30
N PHE A 162 -11.61 -13.72 1.67
CA PHE A 162 -12.90 -13.52 2.35
C PHE A 162 -13.95 -14.50 1.83
N PRO A 163 -14.99 -14.85 2.63
CA PRO A 163 -16.07 -15.72 2.18
C PRO A 163 -17.10 -14.95 1.37
N LEU A 164 -17.50 -15.51 0.23
CA LEU A 164 -18.71 -15.10 -0.48
C LEU A 164 -19.97 -15.55 0.28
N SER A 165 -21.14 -15.03 -0.10
CA SER A 165 -22.43 -15.39 0.51
C SER A 165 -22.77 -16.89 0.47
N ASN A 166 -22.15 -17.65 -0.43
CA ASN A 166 -22.29 -19.11 -0.53
C ASN A 166 -21.23 -19.88 0.28
N GLY A 167 -20.38 -19.19 1.06
CA GLY A 167 -19.29 -19.75 1.87
C GLY A 167 -18.03 -20.13 1.10
N VAL A 168 -17.98 -19.91 -0.22
CA VAL A 168 -16.77 -20.12 -1.00
C VAL A 168 -15.80 -18.97 -0.73
N LEU A 169 -14.56 -19.30 -0.37
CA LEU A 169 -13.51 -18.30 -0.21
C LEU A 169 -13.03 -17.82 -1.58
N THR A 170 -12.80 -16.51 -1.68
CA THR A 170 -12.11 -15.87 -2.79
C THR A 170 -11.04 -14.93 -2.24
N ASN A 171 -10.00 -14.67 -3.02
CA ASN A 171 -9.03 -13.64 -2.68
C ASN A 171 -9.70 -12.26 -2.67
N LEU A 172 -9.30 -11.43 -1.72
CA LEU A 172 -9.60 -10.00 -1.74
C LEU A 172 -8.82 -9.40 -2.91
N TYR A 173 -9.57 -8.92 -3.91
CA TYR A 173 -9.04 -8.42 -5.17
C TYR A 173 -8.60 -6.96 -5.02
N ILE A 174 -7.36 -6.66 -5.40
CA ILE A 174 -6.87 -5.29 -5.60
C ILE A 174 -6.04 -5.28 -6.87
N SER A 175 -6.42 -4.43 -7.82
CA SER A 175 -5.73 -4.35 -9.10
C SER A 175 -4.32 -3.77 -8.94
N THR A 176 -3.50 -3.88 -9.98
CA THR A 176 -2.22 -3.17 -10.00
C THR A 176 -2.41 -1.65 -10.08
N GLU A 177 -3.57 -1.17 -10.54
CA GLU A 177 -3.83 0.25 -10.81
C GLU A 177 -4.28 0.99 -9.55
N ASP A 178 -4.80 0.26 -8.55
CA ASP A 178 -5.32 0.80 -7.29
C ASP A 178 -4.28 0.97 -6.20
N TYR A 179 -4.58 1.89 -5.28
CA TYR A 179 -3.94 2.01 -3.99
C TYR A 179 -5.01 2.01 -2.88
N PRO A 180 -5.15 0.90 -2.12
CA PRO A 180 -6.20 0.78 -1.12
C PRO A 180 -5.94 1.66 0.10
N ALA A 181 -6.97 1.81 0.93
CA ALA A 181 -6.81 2.24 2.31
C ALA A 181 -6.84 1.04 3.24
N VAL A 182 -5.98 1.07 4.26
CA VAL A 182 -5.96 0.12 5.37
C VAL A 182 -5.99 0.96 6.65
N ASP A 183 -7.11 0.91 7.36
CA ASP A 183 -7.41 1.74 8.53
C ASP A 183 -8.52 1.07 9.37
N ASP A 184 -8.63 1.43 10.65
CA ASP A 184 -9.72 1.01 11.55
C ASP A 184 -10.92 1.94 11.32
N ILE A 185 -11.98 1.42 10.71
CA ILE A 185 -13.12 2.23 10.25
C ILE A 185 -14.27 2.18 11.25
N ASP A 186 -14.60 1.00 11.76
CA ASP A 186 -15.67 0.83 12.74
C ASP A 186 -15.23 1.12 14.18
N SER A 187 -13.94 1.42 14.40
CA SER A 187 -13.32 1.74 15.69
C SER A 187 -13.30 0.56 16.67
N ASP A 188 -13.20 -0.67 16.17
CA ASP A 188 -13.05 -1.88 17.00
C ASP A 188 -11.58 -2.18 17.38
N GLY A 189 -10.64 -1.53 16.69
CA GLY A 189 -9.22 -1.60 16.92
C GLY A 189 -8.46 -2.60 16.06
N ASP A 190 -9.10 -3.38 15.19
CA ASP A 190 -8.41 -4.09 14.11
C ASP A 190 -8.53 -3.33 12.77
N LEU A 191 -7.64 -3.63 11.82
CA LEU A 191 -7.54 -2.86 10.57
C LEU A 191 -8.42 -3.47 9.48
N ASP A 192 -9.25 -2.61 8.88
CA ASP A 192 -10.07 -2.90 7.72
C ASP A 192 -9.36 -2.59 6.41
N ILE A 193 -9.94 -3.05 5.30
CA ILE A 193 -9.42 -2.80 3.95
C ILE A 193 -10.50 -2.18 3.08
N ILE A 194 -10.21 -1.00 2.55
CA ILE A 194 -11.04 -0.30 1.58
C ILE A 194 -10.35 -0.27 0.23
N THR A 195 -11.08 -0.70 -0.79
CA THR A 195 -10.59 -0.73 -2.17
C THR A 195 -11.76 -0.60 -3.13
N PHE A 196 -11.48 -0.23 -4.37
CA PHE A 196 -12.46 -0.37 -5.42
C PHE A 196 -12.81 -1.83 -5.68
N GLY A 197 -14.10 -2.08 -5.93
CA GLY A 197 -14.57 -3.38 -6.39
C GLY A 197 -13.96 -3.74 -7.75
N ASN A 198 -14.00 -5.03 -8.12
CA ASN A 198 -13.42 -5.51 -9.37
C ASN A 198 -14.00 -4.90 -10.66
N GLY A 199 -15.23 -4.36 -10.61
CA GLY A 199 -15.85 -3.61 -11.70
C GLY A 199 -15.52 -2.11 -11.69
N GLY A 200 -14.83 -1.66 -10.64
CA GLY A 200 -14.60 -0.28 -10.25
C GLY A 200 -15.88 0.52 -9.98
N GLY A 201 -15.70 1.81 -9.74
CA GLY A 201 -16.76 2.77 -9.44
C GLY A 201 -17.36 2.65 -8.04
N TYR A 202 -17.61 1.45 -7.55
CA TYR A 202 -17.99 1.22 -6.16
C TYR A 202 -16.78 0.95 -5.28
N ILE A 203 -16.81 1.54 -4.08
CA ILE A 203 -15.80 1.36 -3.05
C ILE A 203 -16.32 0.31 -2.08
N TYR A 204 -15.53 -0.74 -1.87
CA TYR A 204 -15.88 -1.88 -1.03
C TYR A 204 -15.18 -1.76 0.31
N TRP A 205 -15.90 -2.13 1.37
CA TRP A 205 -15.40 -2.29 2.72
C TRP A 205 -15.28 -3.75 3.09
N PHE A 206 -14.04 -4.20 3.21
CA PHE A 206 -13.71 -5.48 3.79
C PHE A 206 -13.39 -5.26 5.27
N ARG A 207 -14.34 -5.64 6.12
CA ARG A 207 -14.21 -5.52 7.56
C ARG A 207 -13.41 -6.68 8.11
N ASN A 208 -12.39 -6.41 8.91
CA ASN A 208 -11.72 -7.43 9.69
C ASN A 208 -12.60 -7.77 10.90
N THR A 209 -12.62 -9.04 11.28
CA THR A 209 -13.54 -9.58 12.29
C THR A 209 -12.80 -10.27 13.42
N SER A 210 -11.49 -10.02 13.48
CA SER A 210 -10.58 -10.70 14.37
C SER A 210 -10.88 -10.36 15.83
N VAL A 211 -11.23 -9.10 16.11
CA VAL A 211 -11.65 -8.66 17.44
C VAL A 211 -12.98 -9.30 17.84
N GLU A 212 -14.02 -9.25 16.99
CA GLU A 212 -15.35 -9.81 17.32
C GLU A 212 -15.31 -11.33 17.52
N ASP A 213 -14.53 -12.03 16.70
CA ASP A 213 -14.37 -13.47 16.78
C ASP A 213 -13.49 -13.91 17.97
N GLY A 214 -12.88 -12.96 18.68
CA GLY A 214 -12.11 -13.18 19.90
C GLY A 214 -10.67 -13.66 19.65
N PHE A 215 -10.13 -13.39 18.46
CA PHE A 215 -8.72 -13.63 18.14
C PHE A 215 -7.82 -12.45 18.56
N GLY A 216 -8.39 -11.25 18.77
CA GLY A 216 -7.62 -10.05 19.10
C GLY A 216 -7.20 -9.32 17.83
N LYS A 217 -6.06 -8.62 17.83
CA LYS A 217 -5.58 -7.84 16.68
C LYS A 217 -4.54 -8.57 15.82
N ASP A 218 -4.11 -9.75 16.25
CA ASP A 218 -3.02 -10.52 15.61
C ASP A 218 -3.48 -11.41 14.43
N SER A 219 -4.75 -11.31 14.05
CA SER A 219 -5.34 -12.09 12.98
C SER A 219 -6.04 -11.21 11.96
N LEU A 220 -6.02 -11.67 10.71
CA LEU A 220 -6.53 -10.96 9.54
C LEU A 220 -7.66 -11.80 8.93
N ILE A 221 -8.88 -11.57 9.41
CA ILE A 221 -10.08 -12.37 9.11
C ILE A 221 -11.15 -11.47 8.52
N PHE A 222 -11.28 -11.46 7.19
CA PHE A 222 -12.11 -10.49 6.51
C PHE A 222 -13.47 -11.02 6.07
N VAL A 223 -14.47 -10.14 6.10
CA VAL A 223 -15.76 -10.28 5.43
C VAL A 223 -16.01 -9.04 4.55
N LEU A 224 -16.80 -9.17 3.49
CA LEU A 224 -17.30 -8.00 2.76
C LEU A 224 -18.49 -7.44 3.55
N GLU A 225 -18.30 -6.31 4.21
CA GLU A 225 -19.31 -5.64 5.03
C GLU A 225 -20.23 -4.79 4.17
N ASP A 226 -19.64 -3.96 3.30
CA ASP A 226 -20.36 -3.09 2.37
C ASP A 226 -19.71 -3.13 0.98
N ASP A 227 -20.53 -3.26 -0.06
CA ASP A 227 -20.10 -3.16 -1.46
C ASP A 227 -20.35 -1.77 -2.07
N CYS A 228 -20.78 -0.80 -1.25
CA CYS A 228 -20.93 0.59 -1.61
C CYS A 228 -20.71 1.53 -0.41
N LEU A 229 -19.47 1.51 0.11
CA LEU A 229 -19.04 2.37 1.20
C LEU A 229 -19.36 3.85 0.89
N GLY A 230 -19.90 4.56 1.88
CA GLY A 230 -20.26 5.98 1.74
C GLY A 230 -21.48 6.22 0.85
N HIS A 231 -22.14 5.17 0.35
CA HIS A 231 -23.22 5.22 -0.64
C HIS A 231 -22.87 6.01 -1.90
N ALA A 232 -21.61 5.99 -2.30
CA ALA A 232 -21.09 6.79 -3.41
C ALA A 232 -20.66 5.94 -4.61
N TYR A 233 -20.53 6.58 -5.77
CA TYR A 233 -20.05 5.95 -6.99
C TYR A 233 -19.08 6.87 -7.74
N GLU A 234 -17.89 6.38 -8.05
CA GLU A 234 -16.94 7.04 -8.92
C GLU A 234 -17.29 6.72 -10.38
N SER A 235 -17.78 7.72 -11.11
CA SER A 235 -18.23 7.48 -12.49
C SER A 235 -17.08 7.52 -13.52
N GLY A 236 -15.90 8.01 -13.15
CA GLY A 236 -14.77 8.24 -14.06
C GLY A 236 -15.04 9.31 -15.14
N ILE A 237 -15.99 10.22 -14.91
CA ILE A 237 -16.40 11.28 -15.88
C ILE A 237 -16.11 12.67 -15.33
N THR A 238 -16.24 12.82 -14.01
CA THR A 238 -15.96 14.04 -13.27
C THR A 238 -14.95 13.72 -12.18
N GLY A 239 -14.17 14.70 -11.73
CA GLY A 239 -13.35 14.56 -10.51
C GLY A 239 -14.16 14.45 -9.22
N CYS A 240 -15.50 14.35 -9.28
CA CYS A 240 -16.38 14.13 -8.14
C CYS A 240 -16.96 12.73 -8.12
N LEU A 241 -17.36 12.29 -6.92
CA LEU A 241 -18.23 11.13 -6.71
C LEU A 241 -19.69 11.49 -7.00
N ASP A 242 -20.45 10.55 -7.55
CA ASP A 242 -21.90 10.57 -7.47
C ASP A 242 -22.31 10.18 -6.05
N LEU A 243 -22.87 11.11 -5.28
CA LEU A 243 -23.32 10.85 -3.90
C LEU A 243 -24.80 10.44 -3.86
N SER A 244 -25.13 9.47 -3.01
CA SER A 244 -26.52 9.10 -2.79
C SER A 244 -27.26 10.12 -1.92
N PRO A 245 -28.49 10.53 -2.28
CA PRO A 245 -29.29 11.42 -1.45
C PRO A 245 -29.92 10.74 -0.23
N THR A 246 -29.74 9.43 -0.06
CA THR A 246 -30.34 8.64 1.03
C THR A 246 -29.40 7.53 1.49
N THR A 247 -29.48 7.15 2.76
CA THR A 247 -28.77 5.99 3.34
C THR A 247 -29.33 4.63 2.88
N ASP A 248 -30.52 4.58 2.27
CA ASP A 248 -31.19 3.33 1.92
C ASP A 248 -30.77 2.77 0.54
N SER A 249 -29.95 3.51 -0.20
CA SER A 249 -29.52 3.11 -1.54
C SER A 249 -28.16 3.67 -1.89
N CYS A 250 -27.38 2.88 -2.61
CA CYS A 250 -26.15 3.31 -3.23
C CYS A 250 -26.40 4.27 -4.42
N ALA A 251 -25.47 5.21 -4.68
CA ALA A 251 -25.45 5.98 -5.92
C ALA A 251 -25.33 5.03 -7.12
N THR A 252 -25.98 5.34 -8.24
CA THR A 252 -26.10 4.37 -9.35
C THR A 252 -25.23 4.72 -10.56
N GLY A 253 -24.41 5.77 -10.49
CA GLY A 253 -23.68 6.30 -11.65
C GLY A 253 -24.57 6.96 -12.71
N PHE A 254 -25.89 7.04 -12.48
CA PHE A 254 -26.88 7.51 -13.45
C PHE A 254 -27.46 8.91 -13.16
N MET A 255 -27.08 9.56 -12.05
CA MET A 255 -27.59 10.88 -11.70
C MET A 255 -26.86 11.98 -12.51
N GLY A 256 -27.39 12.35 -13.68
CA GLY A 256 -26.78 13.36 -14.58
C GLY A 256 -27.08 13.11 -16.07
N ASP A 257 -26.97 14.16 -16.90
CA ASP A 257 -27.33 14.14 -18.33
C ASP A 257 -26.60 13.01 -19.09
N LEU A 258 -27.40 12.11 -19.67
CA LEU A 258 -27.00 10.82 -20.25
C LEU A 258 -26.15 10.91 -21.53
N GLU A 259 -25.86 12.11 -22.05
CA GLU A 259 -25.34 12.27 -23.41
C GLU A 259 -23.81 12.10 -23.54
N ASN A 260 -23.03 12.05 -22.45
CA ASN A 260 -21.56 11.92 -22.50
C ASN A 260 -20.96 10.77 -21.67
N ARG A 261 -21.77 9.81 -21.22
CA ARG A 261 -21.28 8.69 -20.41
C ARG A 261 -20.60 7.63 -21.27
N GLY A 262 -19.28 7.74 -21.45
CA GLY A 262 -18.45 6.64 -21.92
C GLY A 262 -18.45 5.54 -20.85
N GLY A 263 -19.19 4.46 -21.09
CA GLY A 263 -19.19 3.30 -20.19
C GLY A 263 -17.87 2.54 -20.24
N GLY A 264 -17.31 2.23 -19.07
CA GLY A 264 -16.04 1.53 -18.87
C GLY A 264 -14.86 2.46 -19.15
N VAL A 265 -13.94 2.68 -18.22
CA VAL A 265 -13.10 1.68 -17.54
C VAL A 265 -12.64 2.31 -16.23
N HIS A 266 -12.66 1.56 -15.13
CA HIS A 266 -11.94 1.93 -13.92
C HIS A 266 -10.45 2.05 -14.26
N ALA A 267 -9.91 3.26 -14.11
CA ALA A 267 -8.57 3.59 -14.59
C ALA A 267 -7.49 3.44 -13.49
N GLY A 268 -7.92 3.12 -12.27
CA GLY A 268 -7.11 3.06 -11.06
C GLY A 268 -7.35 4.27 -10.16
N SER A 269 -7.58 4.01 -8.88
CA SER A 269 -7.84 5.05 -7.89
C SER A 269 -7.01 4.84 -6.61
N THR A 270 -6.71 5.93 -5.94
CA THR A 270 -5.94 5.98 -4.68
C THR A 270 -6.85 6.47 -3.57
N LEU A 271 -6.91 5.72 -2.47
CA LEU A 271 -7.78 6.01 -1.33
C LEU A 271 -6.97 6.39 -0.10
N MET A 272 -7.47 7.38 0.65
CA MET A 272 -7.03 7.71 1.99
C MET A 272 -8.25 7.98 2.86
N LEU A 273 -8.27 7.38 4.05
CA LEU A 273 -9.27 7.66 5.08
C LEU A 273 -8.61 8.46 6.19
N TYR A 274 -9.38 9.36 6.80
CA TYR A 274 -8.98 10.10 7.99
C TYR A 274 -10.21 10.69 8.65
N ASP A 275 -10.09 10.97 9.94
CA ASP A 275 -11.10 11.67 10.72
C ASP A 275 -10.71 13.16 10.77
N GLU A 276 -11.40 14.00 10.01
CA GLU A 276 -11.09 15.41 9.86
C GLU A 276 -11.61 16.27 11.01
N ASP A 277 -12.84 16.01 11.42
CA ASP A 277 -13.55 16.85 12.39
C ASP A 277 -13.58 16.23 13.80
N ASN A 278 -12.93 15.07 13.95
CA ASN A 278 -12.69 14.36 15.19
C ASN A 278 -13.99 13.88 15.84
N ASP A 279 -14.94 13.42 15.02
CA ASP A 279 -16.22 12.87 15.44
C ASP A 279 -16.24 11.34 15.55
N GLY A 280 -15.15 10.68 15.14
CA GLY A 280 -14.94 9.25 15.23
C GLY A 280 -15.39 8.47 14.01
N ASP A 281 -15.85 9.13 12.95
CA ASP A 281 -16.05 8.52 11.65
C ASP A 281 -14.96 8.97 10.64
N LYS A 282 -14.95 8.38 9.45
CA LYS A 282 -13.89 8.63 8.45
C LYS A 282 -14.43 9.33 7.22
N GLU A 283 -13.84 10.47 6.88
CA GLU A 283 -13.87 11.01 5.53
C GLU A 283 -12.98 10.21 4.59
N ILE A 284 -13.20 10.44 3.29
CA ILE A 284 -12.34 9.91 2.24
C ILE A 284 -11.70 11.04 1.42
N VAL A 285 -10.43 10.86 1.13
CA VAL A 285 -9.74 11.55 0.06
C VAL A 285 -9.39 10.55 -1.02
N LEU A 286 -9.67 10.91 -2.26
CA LEU A 286 -9.49 10.05 -3.42
C LEU A 286 -8.77 10.79 -4.54
N GLY A 287 -7.85 10.09 -5.22
CA GLY A 287 -7.32 10.49 -6.53
C GLY A 287 -7.64 9.42 -7.57
N ASP A 288 -8.11 9.83 -8.74
CA ASP A 288 -8.49 8.96 -9.87
C ASP A 288 -7.58 9.27 -11.06
N VAL A 289 -7.12 8.25 -11.79
CA VAL A 289 -6.33 8.41 -13.03
C VAL A 289 -7.06 9.22 -14.13
N SER A 290 -8.39 9.25 -14.09
CA SER A 290 -9.26 9.98 -15.02
C SER A 290 -9.44 11.46 -14.66
N GLY A 291 -9.08 11.87 -13.42
CA GLY A 291 -9.14 13.25 -12.94
C GLY A 291 -7.76 13.90 -12.79
N GLU A 292 -7.71 15.24 -12.78
CA GLU A 292 -6.50 15.99 -12.40
C GLU A 292 -6.57 16.48 -10.95
N GLU A 293 -7.72 16.29 -10.31
CA GLU A 293 -8.06 16.76 -8.97
C GLU A 293 -7.93 15.65 -7.92
N ILE A 294 -7.71 16.06 -6.68
CA ILE A 294 -7.89 15.21 -5.51
C ILE A 294 -9.26 15.58 -4.93
N LEU A 295 -10.17 14.60 -4.83
CA LEU A 295 -11.47 14.82 -4.22
C LEU A 295 -11.43 14.48 -2.74
N ARG A 296 -12.27 15.17 -1.98
CA ARG A 296 -12.55 14.89 -0.58
C ARG A 296 -14.06 14.72 -0.43
N ALA A 297 -14.52 13.67 0.23
CA ALA A 297 -15.93 13.50 0.59
C ALA A 297 -16.13 13.40 2.11
N ILE A 298 -17.11 14.12 2.61
CA ILE A 298 -17.41 14.28 4.03
C ILE A 298 -18.46 13.25 4.44
N ASN A 299 -18.16 12.50 5.49
CA ASN A 299 -19.10 11.56 6.08
C ASN A 299 -20.12 12.32 6.93
N GLY A 300 -21.41 12.05 6.67
CA GLY A 300 -22.53 12.54 7.47
C GLY A 300 -23.25 11.42 8.21
N GLY A 301 -22.65 10.23 8.24
CA GLY A 301 -23.14 9.03 8.91
C GLY A 301 -22.47 8.83 10.27
N ASP A 302 -21.99 7.62 10.50
CA ASP A 302 -21.12 7.27 11.63
C ASP A 302 -20.12 6.17 11.20
N SER A 303 -19.23 5.75 12.11
CA SER A 303 -18.20 4.74 11.85
C SER A 303 -18.75 3.37 11.42
N ASN A 304 -19.97 3.03 11.82
CA ASN A 304 -20.61 1.74 11.51
C ASN A 304 -21.54 1.84 10.29
N SER A 305 -21.92 3.05 9.87
CA SER A 305 -22.75 3.30 8.70
C SER A 305 -22.28 4.55 7.96
N PRO A 306 -21.10 4.49 7.30
CA PRO A 306 -20.55 5.63 6.59
C PRO A 306 -21.47 6.07 5.43
N TRP A 307 -21.75 7.36 5.36
CA TRP A 307 -22.56 7.96 4.29
C TRP A 307 -21.98 9.31 3.89
N TRP A 308 -21.39 9.40 2.70
CA TRP A 308 -20.81 10.66 2.25
C TRP A 308 -21.88 11.59 1.66
N THR A 309 -21.98 12.79 2.24
CA THR A 309 -23.08 13.73 1.97
C THR A 309 -22.61 15.02 1.31
N GLU A 310 -21.35 15.37 1.48
CA GLU A 310 -20.73 16.56 0.92
C GLU A 310 -19.38 16.20 0.28
N GLN A 311 -18.89 17.00 -0.65
CA GLN A 311 -17.58 16.79 -1.28
C GLN A 311 -16.96 18.10 -1.78
N ASP A 312 -15.63 18.14 -1.80
CA ASP A 312 -14.82 19.12 -2.53
C ASP A 312 -14.07 18.39 -3.64
N CYS A 313 -14.18 18.88 -4.86
CA CYS A 313 -13.58 18.26 -6.05
C CYS A 313 -12.80 19.30 -6.87
N THR A 314 -12.31 20.38 -6.23
CA THR A 314 -11.67 21.52 -6.90
C THR A 314 -10.20 21.71 -6.56
#